data_AF-A0A967D4D1-F1
#
_entry.id   AF-A0A967D4D1-F1
#
_cell.length_a   1.000
_cell.length_b   1.000
_cell.length_c   1.000
_cell.angle_alpha   90.00
_cell.angle_beta   90.00
_cell.angle_gamma   90.00
#
_symmetry.space_group_name_H-M   'P 1'
#
loop_
_entity.id
_entity.type
_entity.pdbx_description
1 polymer ?
#
loop_
_entity_poly.entity_id
_entity_poly.type
_entity_poly.pdbx_seq_one_letter_code
_entity_poly.pdbx_strand_id
1 'polypeptide(L)'
;RRHLLLHEGVHAFTTTLLKLDTPTWYTEGIAEFLATHRLAATAPRFQLTPIPAAASDVEQLGRIETIARLRAAGEAPSLDDVFQLRPTLHGTLTSYASAWAAVAFLAGHPRYAKALATAERGPLDARFTARLTKHLDWDEAAARRDFDAFTADLDYGYEFERMTVDWSPGEPVPDHVTAPPLKFTVRPDRGWQNTGWRLRAGQQYQLRASGRCVVGTIGGAENPTVLESEADGISIDWYRGQPVGRLLAAQWDGPSAGSHRPAFKVLGTSAEMTITAITNGPLFLRVNLQPWQQKSACKDLTASLAIHD
;
A
#
# COMPACT_ATOMS: atom_id res chain seq x y z
N ARG A 1 -2.50 -22.66 14.82
CA ARG A 1 -3.36 -22.67 16.05
C ARG A 1 -3.11 -21.48 16.98
N ARG A 2 -1.88 -20.93 17.04
CA ARG A 2 -1.55 -19.78 17.89
C ARG A 2 -2.38 -18.52 17.58
N HIS A 3 -2.52 -18.15 16.32
CA HIS A 3 -3.23 -16.92 15.92
C HIS A 3 -4.66 -16.87 16.46
N LEU A 4 -5.42 -17.97 16.30
CA LEU A 4 -6.79 -18.06 16.79
C LEU A 4 -6.87 -17.87 18.32
N LEU A 5 -5.97 -18.50 19.09
CA LEU A 5 -5.93 -18.31 20.54
C LEU A 5 -5.70 -16.84 20.91
N LEU A 6 -4.80 -16.15 20.21
CA LEU A 6 -4.53 -14.74 20.47
C LEU A 6 -5.70 -13.84 20.06
N HIS A 7 -6.34 -14.14 18.93
CA HIS A 7 -7.54 -13.45 18.46
C HIS A 7 -8.67 -13.52 19.52
N GLU A 8 -9.02 -14.72 19.98
CA GLU A 8 -10.03 -14.90 21.04
C GLU A 8 -9.59 -14.27 22.37
N GLY A 9 -8.29 -14.29 22.67
CA GLY A 9 -7.72 -13.60 23.82
C GLY A 9 -7.91 -12.08 23.78
N VAL A 10 -7.78 -11.47 22.59
CA VAL A 10 -8.07 -10.04 22.40
C VAL A 10 -9.54 -9.76 22.64
N HIS A 11 -10.46 -10.57 22.09
CA HIS A 11 -11.90 -10.43 22.37
C HIS A 11 -12.20 -10.48 23.87
N ALA A 12 -11.67 -11.49 24.58
CA ALA A 12 -11.86 -11.61 26.01
C ALA A 12 -11.36 -10.36 26.78
N PHE A 13 -10.20 -9.83 26.40
CA PHE A 13 -9.63 -8.62 26.97
C PHE A 13 -10.50 -7.38 26.69
N THR A 14 -10.83 -7.13 25.42
CA THR A 14 -11.54 -5.91 25.00
C THR A 14 -12.98 -5.88 25.51
N THR A 15 -13.66 -7.02 25.52
CA THR A 15 -15.03 -7.11 26.07
C THR A 15 -15.03 -6.92 27.59
N THR A 16 -14.09 -7.55 28.30
CA THR A 16 -14.10 -7.52 29.78
C THR A 16 -13.61 -6.19 30.35
N LEU A 17 -12.50 -5.67 29.82
CA LEU A 17 -11.83 -4.50 30.39
C LEU A 17 -12.24 -3.19 29.72
N LEU A 18 -12.55 -3.21 28.42
CA LEU A 18 -12.89 -2.01 27.66
C LEU A 18 -14.39 -1.90 27.35
N LYS A 19 -15.19 -2.93 27.68
CA LYS A 19 -16.62 -3.02 27.36
C LYS A 19 -16.88 -2.73 25.87
N LEU A 20 -16.02 -3.28 25.02
CA LEU A 20 -16.06 -3.07 23.58
C LEU A 20 -17.43 -3.47 23.00
N ASP A 21 -18.12 -2.50 22.41
CA ASP A 21 -19.41 -2.66 21.72
C ASP A 21 -19.38 -1.90 20.38
N THR A 22 -18.28 -2.04 19.66
CA THR A 22 -18.04 -1.35 18.38
C THR A 22 -18.63 -2.10 17.19
N PRO A 23 -18.78 -1.44 16.02
CA PRO A 23 -19.14 -2.12 14.78
C PRO A 23 -18.19 -3.28 14.46
N THR A 24 -18.74 -4.32 13.80
CA THR A 24 -18.07 -5.60 13.50
C THR A 24 -16.66 -5.44 12.94
N TRP A 25 -16.48 -4.50 12.01
CA TRP A 25 -15.18 -4.30 11.36
C TRP A 25 -14.07 -3.93 12.33
N TYR A 26 -14.38 -3.13 13.35
CA TYR A 26 -13.37 -2.72 14.32
C TYR A 26 -13.17 -3.81 15.36
N THR A 27 -14.26 -4.43 15.84
CA THR A 27 -14.20 -5.54 16.80
C THR A 27 -13.36 -6.70 16.28
N GLU A 28 -13.62 -7.18 15.06
CA GLU A 28 -12.84 -8.25 14.47
C GLU A 28 -11.47 -7.77 13.96
N GLY A 29 -11.42 -6.56 13.41
CA GLY A 29 -10.19 -6.01 12.87
C GLY A 29 -9.13 -5.78 13.95
N ILE A 30 -9.51 -5.27 15.12
CA ILE A 30 -8.58 -5.04 16.23
C ILE A 30 -8.11 -6.36 16.85
N ALA A 31 -8.99 -7.38 16.91
CA ALA A 31 -8.62 -8.72 17.35
C ALA A 31 -7.57 -9.34 16.42
N GLU A 32 -7.81 -9.32 15.11
CA GLU A 32 -6.85 -9.77 14.10
C GLU A 32 -5.54 -8.97 14.13
N PHE A 33 -5.63 -7.65 14.24
CA PHE A 33 -4.49 -6.73 14.28
C PHE A 33 -3.61 -7.00 15.50
N LEU A 34 -4.18 -7.08 16.70
CA LEU A 34 -3.42 -7.30 17.93
C LEU A 34 -2.95 -8.75 18.05
N ALA A 35 -3.63 -9.74 17.46
CA ALA A 35 -3.20 -11.14 17.45
C ALA A 35 -1.86 -11.39 16.72
N THR A 36 -1.40 -10.42 15.92
CA THR A 36 -0.09 -10.48 15.27
C THR A 36 1.08 -10.18 16.20
N HIS A 37 0.85 -9.81 17.48
CA HIS A 37 1.93 -9.43 18.38
C HIS A 37 2.95 -10.56 18.61
N ARG A 38 4.18 -10.13 18.89
CA ARG A 38 5.28 -10.98 19.34
C ARG A 38 5.90 -10.46 20.63
N LEU A 39 6.52 -11.37 21.39
CA LEU A 39 7.41 -10.97 22.47
C LEU A 39 8.75 -10.55 21.88
N ALA A 40 9.27 -9.40 22.30
CA ALA A 40 10.61 -8.97 21.92
C ALA A 40 11.64 -9.98 22.43
N ALA A 41 12.63 -10.32 21.60
CA ALA A 41 13.65 -11.31 21.95
C ALA A 41 14.50 -10.91 23.17
N THR A 42 14.60 -9.60 23.43
CA THR A 42 15.51 -9.02 24.42
C THR A 42 14.80 -8.47 25.66
N ALA A 43 13.46 -8.46 25.70
CA ALA A 43 12.70 -7.93 26.83
C ALA A 43 11.27 -8.48 26.85
N PRO A 44 10.60 -8.54 28.02
CA PRO A 44 9.20 -8.95 28.14
C PRO A 44 8.27 -7.82 27.68
N ARG A 45 8.44 -7.38 26.43
CA ARG A 45 7.64 -6.32 25.80
C ARG A 45 6.94 -6.91 24.59
N PHE A 46 5.66 -6.57 24.45
CA PHE A 46 4.92 -6.86 23.24
C PHE A 46 5.35 -5.90 22.13
N GLN A 47 5.68 -6.46 20.98
CA GLN A 47 5.88 -5.73 19.74
C GLN A 47 4.69 -6.04 18.82
N LEU A 48 4.00 -4.99 18.40
CA LEU A 48 2.97 -5.10 17.37
C LEU A 48 3.64 -5.25 16.01
N THR A 49 3.19 -6.24 15.24
CA THR A 49 3.66 -6.50 13.86
C THR A 49 2.45 -6.70 12.95
N PRO A 50 1.57 -5.67 12.84
CA PRO A 50 0.27 -5.83 12.19
C PRO A 50 0.38 -6.16 10.71
N ILE A 51 1.42 -5.65 10.05
CA ILE A 51 1.90 -6.12 8.76
C ILE A 51 3.24 -6.82 9.00
N PRO A 52 3.29 -8.16 8.96
CA PRO A 52 4.52 -8.92 9.17
C PRO A 52 5.57 -8.63 8.09
N ALA A 53 6.86 -8.81 8.41
CA ALA A 53 7.92 -8.62 7.43
C ALA A 53 8.07 -9.81 6.48
N ALA A 54 7.66 -11.01 6.93
CA ALA A 54 7.58 -12.23 6.13
C ALA A 54 6.42 -13.13 6.60
N ALA A 55 5.99 -14.07 5.74
CA ALA A 55 4.96 -15.04 6.08
C ALA A 55 5.31 -15.89 7.31
N SER A 56 6.60 -16.21 7.50
CA SER A 56 7.10 -16.97 8.65
C SER A 56 7.00 -16.24 9.99
N ASP A 57 6.82 -14.93 9.99
CA ASP A 57 6.75 -14.14 11.22
C ASP A 57 5.44 -14.36 12.00
N VAL A 58 4.39 -14.84 11.31
CA VAL A 58 3.07 -15.08 11.89
C VAL A 58 2.48 -16.39 11.37
N GLU A 59 2.26 -17.33 12.28
CA GLU A 59 1.64 -18.61 11.93
C GLU A 59 0.18 -18.41 11.50
N GLN A 60 -0.14 -18.78 10.25
CA GLN A 60 -1.51 -18.91 9.73
C GLN A 60 -2.34 -17.59 9.71
N LEU A 61 -1.70 -16.42 9.54
CA LEU A 61 -2.45 -15.17 9.37
C LEU A 61 -3.32 -15.22 8.11
N GLY A 62 -2.72 -15.48 6.95
CA GLY A 62 -3.41 -15.65 5.66
C GLY A 62 -4.19 -14.42 5.16
N ARG A 63 -4.09 -13.26 5.83
CA ARG A 63 -4.88 -12.06 5.52
C ARG A 63 -4.34 -11.33 4.30
N ILE A 64 -3.02 -11.23 4.15
CA ILE A 64 -2.36 -10.61 2.99
C ILE A 64 -2.73 -11.38 1.71
N GLU A 65 -2.62 -12.71 1.74
CA GLU A 65 -2.97 -13.58 0.62
C GLU A 65 -4.46 -13.55 0.30
N THR A 66 -5.31 -13.47 1.33
CA THR A 66 -6.76 -13.33 1.14
C THR A 66 -7.09 -12.01 0.44
N ILE A 67 -6.50 -10.89 0.86
CA ILE A 67 -6.70 -9.58 0.21
C ILE A 67 -6.17 -9.61 -1.23
N ALA A 68 -4.97 -10.19 -1.46
CA ALA A 68 -4.41 -10.33 -2.80
C ALA A 68 -5.32 -11.15 -3.72
N ARG A 69 -5.86 -12.27 -3.24
CA ARG A 69 -6.82 -13.11 -3.98
C ARG A 69 -8.10 -12.33 -4.31
N LEU A 70 -8.67 -11.63 -3.33
CA LEU A 70 -9.89 -10.83 -3.54
C LEU A 70 -9.65 -9.71 -4.56
N ARG A 71 -8.48 -9.06 -4.52
CA ARG A 71 -8.07 -8.05 -5.51
C ARG A 71 -7.99 -8.64 -6.91
N ALA A 72 -7.32 -9.78 -7.05
CA ALA A 72 -7.20 -10.48 -8.33
C ALA A 72 -8.56 -10.93 -8.91
N ALA A 73 -9.51 -11.28 -8.04
CA ALA A 73 -10.87 -11.65 -8.43
C ALA A 73 -11.81 -10.46 -8.67
N GLY A 74 -11.39 -9.21 -8.40
CA GLY A 74 -12.27 -8.04 -8.44
C GLY A 74 -13.30 -7.98 -7.30
N GLU A 75 -13.12 -8.80 -6.27
CA GLU A 75 -14.04 -8.99 -5.14
C GLU A 75 -13.59 -8.27 -3.85
N ALA A 76 -12.45 -7.57 -3.87
CA ALA A 76 -11.97 -6.86 -2.69
C ALA A 76 -12.95 -5.76 -2.27
N PRO A 77 -13.40 -5.71 -1.01
CA PRO A 77 -14.38 -4.71 -0.57
C PRO A 77 -13.79 -3.30 -0.54
N SER A 78 -14.65 -2.30 -0.70
CA SER A 78 -14.29 -0.91 -0.39
C SER A 78 -14.17 -0.65 1.11
N LEU A 79 -13.56 0.49 1.47
CA LEU A 79 -13.54 0.92 2.86
C LEU A 79 -14.96 1.07 3.44
N ASP A 80 -15.90 1.55 2.64
CA ASP A 80 -17.30 1.70 3.06
C ASP A 80 -17.97 0.33 3.28
N ASP A 81 -17.73 -0.63 2.38
CA ASP A 81 -18.22 -2.00 2.51
C ASP A 81 -17.68 -2.64 3.79
N VAL A 82 -16.40 -2.39 4.12
CA VAL A 82 -15.79 -2.85 5.37
C VAL A 82 -16.49 -2.20 6.57
N PHE A 83 -16.72 -0.88 6.57
CA PHE A 83 -17.42 -0.20 7.66
C PHE A 83 -18.86 -0.67 7.87
N GLN A 84 -19.49 -1.25 6.84
CA GLN A 84 -20.85 -1.79 6.90
C GLN A 84 -20.92 -3.29 7.21
N LEU A 85 -19.79 -3.95 7.54
CA LEU A 85 -19.77 -5.36 7.91
C LEU A 85 -20.74 -5.65 9.06
N ARG A 86 -21.62 -6.63 8.84
CA ARG A 86 -22.61 -7.08 9.82
C ARG A 86 -22.05 -8.21 10.69
N PRO A 87 -22.49 -8.32 11.95
CA PRO A 87 -22.17 -9.47 12.78
C PRO A 87 -22.69 -10.74 12.12
N THR A 88 -21.86 -11.76 12.02
CA THR A 88 -22.25 -13.10 11.57
C THR A 88 -21.77 -14.11 12.62
N LEU A 89 -22.55 -15.17 12.86
CA LEU A 89 -22.26 -16.18 13.87
C LEU A 89 -20.86 -16.83 13.71
N HIS A 90 -20.37 -16.89 12.47
CA HIS A 90 -18.99 -17.22 12.14
C HIS A 90 -18.59 -16.29 10.99
N GLY A 91 -17.68 -15.34 11.25
CA GLY A 91 -17.17 -14.46 10.20
C GLY A 91 -16.59 -15.27 9.04
N THR A 92 -16.65 -14.72 7.84
CA THR A 92 -15.95 -15.32 6.69
C THR A 92 -14.46 -14.95 6.73
N LEU A 93 -13.60 -15.81 6.18
CA LEU A 93 -12.17 -15.47 5.96
C LEU A 93 -12.00 -14.09 5.30
N THR A 94 -12.89 -13.77 4.35
CA THR A 94 -12.94 -12.47 3.67
C THR A 94 -13.25 -11.32 4.63
N SER A 95 -14.26 -11.45 5.50
CA SER A 95 -14.62 -10.37 6.44
C SER A 95 -13.53 -10.12 7.46
N TYR A 96 -12.88 -11.16 7.98
CA TYR A 96 -11.73 -11.01 8.89
C TYR A 96 -10.54 -10.33 8.22
N ALA A 97 -10.17 -10.75 7.01
CA ALA A 97 -9.08 -10.12 6.25
C ALA A 97 -9.37 -8.65 5.93
N SER A 98 -10.62 -8.32 5.58
CA SER A 98 -11.00 -6.96 5.23
C SER A 98 -11.06 -6.04 6.46
N ALA A 99 -11.60 -6.55 7.57
CA ALA A 99 -11.60 -5.87 8.86
C ALA A 99 -10.17 -5.60 9.38
N TRP A 100 -9.30 -6.62 9.34
CA TRP A 100 -7.89 -6.48 9.65
C TRP A 100 -7.20 -5.43 8.78
N ALA A 101 -7.42 -5.49 7.45
CA ALA A 101 -6.82 -4.54 6.53
C ALA A 101 -7.25 -3.11 6.82
N ALA A 102 -8.51 -2.87 7.15
CA ALA A 102 -9.00 -1.53 7.51
C ALA A 102 -8.38 -1.02 8.82
N VAL A 103 -8.28 -1.85 9.86
CA VAL A 103 -7.62 -1.44 11.12
C VAL A 103 -6.13 -1.22 10.89
N ALA A 104 -5.44 -2.09 10.15
CA ALA A 104 -4.03 -1.93 9.82
C ALA A 104 -3.77 -0.63 9.03
N PHE A 105 -4.61 -0.36 8.04
CA PHE A 105 -4.59 0.89 7.28
C PHE A 105 -4.80 2.11 8.15
N LEU A 106 -5.88 2.16 8.92
CA LEU A 106 -6.23 3.33 9.72
C LEU A 106 -5.19 3.58 10.82
N ALA A 107 -4.67 2.53 11.45
CA ALA A 107 -3.69 2.64 12.53
C ALA A 107 -2.28 3.00 12.02
N GLY A 108 -1.91 2.54 10.82
CA GLY A 108 -0.56 2.73 10.28
C GLY A 108 -0.42 3.92 9.32
N HIS A 109 -1.50 4.33 8.65
CA HIS A 109 -1.42 5.37 7.63
C HIS A 109 -1.27 6.78 8.27
N PRO A 110 -0.24 7.58 7.88
CA PRO A 110 0.08 8.86 8.53
C PRO A 110 -1.09 9.85 8.60
N ARG A 111 -1.97 9.82 7.60
CA ARG A 111 -3.16 10.70 7.52
C ARG A 111 -4.28 10.30 8.48
N TYR A 112 -4.41 9.01 8.83
CA TYR A 112 -5.61 8.49 9.51
C TYR A 112 -5.34 8.01 10.94
N ALA A 113 -4.10 7.68 11.28
CA ALA A 113 -3.72 7.15 12.59
C ALA A 113 -4.15 8.05 13.74
N LYS A 114 -4.02 9.37 13.59
CA LYS A 114 -4.45 10.35 14.60
C LYS A 114 -5.97 10.33 14.80
N ALA A 115 -6.74 10.25 13.72
CA ALA A 115 -8.20 10.21 13.80
C ALA A 115 -8.68 8.92 14.49
N LEU A 116 -8.09 7.77 14.14
CA LEU A 116 -8.34 6.50 14.80
C LEU A 116 -8.00 6.57 16.30
N ALA A 117 -6.78 6.97 16.64
CA ALA A 117 -6.33 7.08 18.02
C ALA A 117 -7.17 8.08 18.85
N THR A 118 -7.77 9.08 18.20
CA THR A 118 -8.70 10.01 18.86
C THR A 118 -10.06 9.35 19.11
N ALA A 119 -10.59 8.62 18.13
CA ALA A 119 -11.84 7.86 18.27
C ALA A 119 -11.73 6.78 19.36
N GLU A 120 -10.58 6.10 19.45
CA GLU A 120 -10.29 5.04 20.44
C GLU A 120 -10.22 5.54 21.89
N ARG A 121 -9.92 6.83 22.12
CA ARG A 121 -9.96 7.43 23.47
C ARG A 121 -11.39 7.73 23.94
N GLY A 122 -12.34 7.78 23.02
CA GLY A 122 -13.75 7.95 23.35
C GLY A 122 -14.41 6.63 23.77
N PRO A 123 -15.74 6.63 23.93
CA PRO A 123 -16.48 5.38 24.09
C PRO A 123 -16.19 4.41 22.93
N LEU A 124 -16.11 3.12 23.20
CA LEU A 124 -15.98 2.09 22.18
C LEU A 124 -17.33 1.42 21.96
N ASP A 125 -18.25 2.18 21.35
CA ASP A 125 -19.66 1.83 21.16
C ASP A 125 -20.05 1.81 19.66
N ALA A 126 -21.32 1.54 19.37
CA ALA A 126 -21.86 1.50 18.01
C ALA A 126 -21.69 2.80 17.20
N ARG A 127 -21.40 3.94 17.86
CA ARG A 127 -21.14 5.24 17.20
C ARG A 127 -19.65 5.46 16.90
N PHE A 128 -18.79 4.48 17.14
CA PHE A 128 -17.34 4.56 16.93
C PHE A 128 -16.96 5.02 15.52
N THR A 129 -17.48 4.36 14.48
CA THR A 129 -17.20 4.76 13.09
C THR A 129 -17.67 6.17 12.80
N ALA A 130 -18.83 6.57 13.31
CA ALA A 130 -19.33 7.94 13.13
C ALA A 130 -18.45 8.99 13.83
N ARG A 131 -17.80 8.66 14.95
CA ARG A 131 -16.81 9.55 15.58
C ARG A 131 -15.51 9.62 14.77
N LEU A 132 -15.03 8.49 14.27
CA LEU A 132 -13.85 8.41 13.41
C LEU A 132 -14.03 9.29 12.16
N THR A 133 -15.13 9.10 11.42
CA THR A 133 -15.36 9.78 10.13
C THR A 133 -15.79 11.25 10.26
N LYS A 134 -16.15 11.70 11.48
CA LYS A 134 -16.41 13.12 11.79
C LYS A 134 -15.19 13.86 12.31
N HIS A 135 -14.04 13.21 12.42
CA HIS A 135 -12.80 13.88 12.81
C HIS A 135 -12.47 14.99 11.80
N LEU A 136 -11.97 16.15 12.27
CA LEU A 136 -11.76 17.34 11.42
C LEU A 136 -10.90 17.07 10.18
N ASP A 137 -9.87 16.25 10.35
CA ASP A 137 -8.91 15.90 9.31
C ASP A 137 -9.37 14.72 8.42
N TRP A 138 -10.62 14.25 8.56
CA TRP A 138 -11.15 13.12 7.78
C TRP A 138 -11.69 13.58 6.43
N ASP A 139 -11.00 13.16 5.36
CA ASP A 139 -11.49 13.24 3.98
C ASP A 139 -11.90 11.83 3.53
N GLU A 140 -13.20 11.63 3.33
CA GLU A 140 -13.80 10.36 2.95
C GLU A 140 -13.35 9.88 1.56
N ALA A 141 -13.30 10.79 0.58
CA ALA A 141 -12.89 10.45 -0.78
C ALA A 141 -11.40 10.06 -0.82
N ALA A 142 -10.56 10.79 -0.07
CA ALA A 142 -9.15 10.42 0.08
C ALA A 142 -9.00 9.07 0.79
N ALA A 143 -9.73 8.84 1.89
CA ALA A 143 -9.63 7.59 2.66
C ALA A 143 -9.99 6.36 1.83
N ARG A 144 -11.06 6.44 1.02
CA ARG A 144 -11.45 5.38 0.10
C ARG A 144 -10.35 5.09 -0.93
N ARG A 145 -9.80 6.13 -1.56
CA ARG A 145 -8.74 6.00 -2.57
C ARG A 145 -7.43 5.47 -1.98
N ASP A 146 -7.03 5.93 -0.80
CA ASP A 146 -5.84 5.46 -0.10
C ASP A 146 -6.00 4.00 0.35
N PHE A 147 -7.17 3.61 0.84
CA PHE A 147 -7.46 2.21 1.17
C PHE A 147 -7.38 1.31 -0.07
N ASP A 148 -7.84 1.82 -1.21
CA ASP A 148 -7.74 1.11 -2.48
C ASP A 148 -6.28 0.94 -2.94
N ALA A 149 -5.48 1.99 -2.86
CA ALA A 149 -4.05 1.92 -3.17
C ALA A 149 -3.30 0.98 -2.22
N PHE A 150 -3.60 1.07 -0.91
CA PHE A 150 -3.04 0.21 0.12
C PHE A 150 -3.30 -1.27 -0.16
N THR A 151 -4.56 -1.66 -0.34
CA THR A 151 -4.90 -3.08 -0.54
C THR A 151 -4.48 -3.61 -1.91
N ALA A 152 -4.29 -2.75 -2.92
CA ALA A 152 -3.70 -3.14 -4.21
C ALA A 152 -2.19 -3.41 -4.11
N ASP A 153 -1.47 -2.67 -3.27
CA ASP A 153 -0.02 -2.81 -3.08
C ASP A 153 0.40 -3.57 -1.82
N LEU A 154 -0.58 -4.04 -1.02
CA LEU A 154 -0.34 -4.78 0.21
C LEU A 154 0.48 -6.05 -0.07
N ASP A 155 1.57 -6.18 0.67
CA ASP A 155 2.43 -7.35 0.72
C ASP A 155 3.15 -7.35 2.08
N TYR A 156 3.91 -8.40 2.36
CA TYR A 156 4.80 -8.45 3.51
C TYR A 156 5.76 -7.27 3.52
N GLY A 157 6.06 -6.77 4.73
CA GLY A 157 6.98 -5.65 4.93
C GLY A 157 6.45 -4.28 4.48
N TYR A 158 5.16 -4.14 4.14
CA TYR A 158 4.57 -2.87 3.74
C TYR A 158 4.75 -1.80 4.82
N GLU A 159 5.25 -0.62 4.42
CA GLU A 159 5.46 0.54 5.28
C GLU A 159 4.62 1.73 4.82
N PHE A 160 3.67 2.16 5.64
CA PHE A 160 2.74 3.22 5.27
C PHE A 160 3.42 4.54 4.90
N GLU A 161 4.43 4.98 5.65
CA GLU A 161 5.15 6.22 5.36
C GLU A 161 5.84 6.21 3.98
N ARG A 162 6.34 5.05 3.56
CA ARG A 162 7.04 4.88 2.27
C ARG A 162 6.08 4.72 1.09
N MET A 163 4.90 4.18 1.37
CA MET A 163 3.90 3.81 0.36
C MET A 163 2.76 4.83 0.24
N THR A 164 2.72 5.85 1.10
CA THR A 164 1.71 6.93 1.02
C THR A 164 1.82 7.63 -0.33
N VAL A 165 0.69 7.75 -1.03
CA VAL A 165 0.62 8.41 -2.32
C VAL A 165 0.28 9.89 -2.14
N ASP A 166 1.00 10.76 -2.83
CA ASP A 166 0.57 12.13 -3.05
C ASP A 166 -0.41 12.18 -4.23
N TRP A 167 -1.64 12.61 -3.97
CA TRP A 167 -2.71 12.67 -4.95
C TRP A 167 -2.91 14.06 -5.56
N SER A 168 -1.97 14.98 -5.36
CA SER A 168 -1.99 16.27 -6.02
C SER A 168 -2.16 16.10 -7.55
N PRO A 169 -2.94 16.97 -8.22
CA PRO A 169 -3.31 16.75 -9.63
C PRO A 169 -2.12 16.90 -10.59
N GLY A 170 -1.02 17.51 -10.15
CA GLY A 170 0.11 17.90 -10.99
C GLY A 170 -0.22 19.03 -11.97
N GLU A 171 0.82 19.50 -12.65
CA GLU A 171 0.77 20.53 -13.67
C GLU A 171 0.68 19.91 -15.07
N PRO A 172 -0.13 20.47 -15.99
CA PRO A 172 -0.18 20.02 -17.37
C PRO A 172 1.21 19.95 -18.00
N VAL A 173 1.52 18.82 -18.63
CA VAL A 173 2.67 18.77 -19.53
C VAL A 173 2.37 19.67 -20.74
N PRO A 174 3.23 20.65 -21.07
CA PRO A 174 3.03 21.53 -22.23
C PRO A 174 3.00 20.73 -23.53
N ASP A 175 2.15 21.11 -24.50
CA ASP A 175 1.98 20.42 -25.79
C ASP A 175 3.23 20.39 -26.67
N HIS A 176 4.16 21.29 -26.37
CA HIS A 176 5.50 21.29 -26.92
C HIS A 176 6.47 21.37 -25.75
N VAL A 177 7.25 20.30 -25.53
CA VAL A 177 8.34 20.34 -24.58
C VAL A 177 9.49 21.09 -25.24
N THR A 178 9.48 22.42 -25.17
CA THR A 178 10.69 23.20 -25.47
C THR A 178 11.78 22.76 -24.51
N ALA A 179 12.94 22.39 -25.05
CA ALA A 179 14.08 21.91 -24.27
C ALA A 179 14.40 22.85 -23.08
N PRO A 180 14.78 22.30 -21.91
CA PRO A 180 15.08 20.89 -21.62
C PRO A 180 13.86 20.02 -21.22
N PRO A 181 13.96 18.68 -21.32
CA PRO A 181 12.89 17.76 -20.90
C PRO A 181 12.58 17.88 -19.40
N LEU A 182 11.33 17.61 -19.03
CA LEU A 182 10.90 17.59 -17.63
C LEU A 182 11.61 16.44 -16.89
N LYS A 183 12.19 16.71 -15.71
CA LYS A 183 12.94 15.71 -14.93
C LYS A 183 12.29 15.45 -13.58
N PHE A 184 12.37 14.20 -13.14
CA PHE A 184 11.89 13.74 -11.84
C PHE A 184 12.85 12.69 -11.26
N THR A 185 13.15 12.80 -9.97
CA THR A 185 13.98 11.82 -9.25
C THR A 185 13.08 10.75 -8.64
N VAL A 186 13.24 9.51 -9.08
CA VAL A 186 12.52 8.34 -8.57
C VAL A 186 13.34 7.70 -7.46
N ARG A 187 12.83 7.74 -6.24
CA ARG A 187 13.46 7.07 -5.11
C ARG A 187 13.03 5.61 -5.04
N PRO A 188 13.96 4.64 -4.98
CA PRO A 188 13.61 3.22 -4.90
C PRO A 188 13.04 2.80 -3.54
N ASP A 189 13.22 3.63 -2.50
CA ASP A 189 12.77 3.37 -1.14
C ASP A 189 11.32 3.81 -0.87
N ARG A 190 10.56 4.08 -1.94
CA ARG A 190 9.18 4.57 -1.95
C ARG A 190 8.30 3.76 -2.89
N GLY A 191 7.00 3.76 -2.58
CA GLY A 191 5.95 3.25 -3.46
C GLY A 191 5.70 4.14 -4.67
N TRP A 192 4.45 4.25 -5.10
CA TRP A 192 4.07 5.11 -6.21
C TRP A 192 4.33 6.59 -5.90
N GLN A 193 5.16 7.23 -6.72
CA GLN A 193 5.57 8.62 -6.57
C GLN A 193 4.91 9.47 -7.65
N ASN A 194 4.13 10.46 -7.23
CA ASN A 194 3.55 11.46 -8.13
C ASN A 194 4.67 12.33 -8.70
N THR A 195 4.76 12.41 -10.02
CA THR A 195 5.81 13.20 -10.68
C THR A 195 5.51 14.70 -10.70
N GLY A 196 4.28 15.09 -10.36
CA GLY A 196 3.76 16.43 -10.60
C GLY A 196 3.40 16.69 -12.06
N TRP A 197 3.49 15.70 -12.95
CA TRP A 197 3.14 15.85 -14.37
C TRP A 197 1.73 15.32 -14.65
N ARG A 198 0.86 16.20 -15.13
CA ARG A 198 -0.50 15.86 -15.55
C ARG A 198 -0.52 15.59 -17.05
N LEU A 199 -0.76 14.33 -17.40
CA LEU A 199 -0.84 13.86 -18.79
C LEU A 199 -2.25 14.05 -19.35
N ARG A 200 -2.36 14.15 -20.67
CA ARG A 200 -3.64 14.22 -21.40
C ARG A 200 -4.02 12.83 -21.90
N ALA A 201 -5.25 12.40 -21.64
CA ALA A 201 -5.74 11.10 -22.07
C ALA A 201 -5.60 10.92 -23.60
N GLY A 202 -5.12 9.75 -24.02
CA GLY A 202 -4.87 9.41 -25.42
C GLY A 202 -3.56 9.95 -26.00
N GLN A 203 -2.89 10.91 -25.35
CA GLN A 203 -1.61 11.44 -25.80
C GLN A 203 -0.47 10.46 -25.50
N GLN A 204 0.49 10.38 -26.42
CA GLN A 204 1.71 9.61 -26.25
C GLN A 204 2.86 10.46 -25.71
N TYR A 205 3.62 9.86 -24.79
CA TYR A 205 4.78 10.47 -24.18
C TYR A 205 5.96 9.50 -24.21
N GLN A 206 7.16 10.04 -24.37
CA GLN A 206 8.42 9.32 -24.27
C GLN A 206 9.04 9.58 -22.90
N LEU A 207 9.33 8.50 -22.17
CA LEU A 207 9.97 8.54 -20.87
C LEU A 207 11.32 7.82 -20.96
N ARG A 208 12.38 8.50 -20.54
CA ARG A 208 13.73 7.95 -20.45
C ARG A 208 14.23 8.03 -19.02
N ALA A 209 14.80 6.95 -18.52
CA ALA A 209 15.33 6.87 -17.17
C ALA A 209 16.80 6.48 -17.18
N SER A 210 17.55 7.07 -16.27
CA SER A 210 18.97 6.81 -16.07
C SER A 210 19.31 6.74 -14.59
N GLY A 211 20.52 6.25 -14.29
CA GLY A 211 20.97 6.04 -12.92
C GLY A 211 20.90 4.57 -12.52
N ARG A 212 21.25 4.31 -11.26
CA ARG A 212 21.29 2.97 -10.69
C ARG A 212 20.63 2.98 -9.32
N CYS A 213 19.97 1.89 -8.97
CA CYS A 213 19.40 1.65 -7.65
C CYS A 213 19.94 0.35 -7.07
N VAL A 214 20.02 0.27 -5.74
CA VAL A 214 20.37 -0.98 -5.04
C VAL A 214 19.11 -1.81 -4.90
N VAL A 215 19.18 -3.08 -5.31
CA VAL A 215 18.03 -4.00 -5.33
C VAL A 215 18.18 -5.17 -4.37
N GLY A 216 19.36 -5.35 -3.76
CA GLY A 216 19.58 -6.37 -2.76
C GLY A 216 21.07 -6.60 -2.49
N THR A 217 21.34 -7.63 -1.70
CA THR A 217 22.69 -8.13 -1.42
C THR A 217 22.71 -9.65 -1.53
N ILE A 218 23.80 -10.20 -2.05
CA ILE A 218 24.04 -11.65 -2.13
C ILE A 218 25.37 -12.00 -1.45
N GLY A 219 25.48 -13.20 -0.89
CA GLY A 219 26.67 -13.66 -0.16
C GLY A 219 26.49 -13.65 1.36
N GLY A 220 27.53 -14.08 2.08
CA GLY A 220 27.52 -14.17 3.55
C GLY A 220 27.63 -12.80 4.23
N ALA A 221 27.30 -12.76 5.53
CA ALA A 221 27.26 -11.53 6.33
C ALA A 221 28.61 -10.76 6.37
N GLU A 222 29.74 -11.47 6.21
CA GLU A 222 31.07 -10.85 6.26
C GLU A 222 31.50 -10.17 4.95
N ASN A 223 30.98 -10.60 3.80
CA ASN A 223 31.32 -10.04 2.48
C ASN A 223 30.09 -10.03 1.55
N PRO A 224 29.08 -9.18 1.82
CA PRO A 224 27.92 -9.06 0.96
C PRO A 224 28.31 -8.35 -0.36
N THR A 225 27.93 -8.95 -1.48
CA THR A 225 27.96 -8.30 -2.80
C THR A 225 26.66 -7.53 -2.98
N VAL A 226 26.75 -6.22 -3.21
CA VAL A 226 25.59 -5.37 -3.49
C VAL A 226 25.12 -5.60 -4.92
N LEU A 227 23.83 -5.88 -5.09
CA LEU A 227 23.18 -5.95 -6.39
C LEU A 227 22.65 -4.56 -6.75
N GLU A 228 23.09 -4.05 -7.89
CA GLU A 228 22.61 -2.81 -8.48
C GLU A 228 21.80 -3.10 -9.74
N SER A 229 20.81 -2.26 -10.00
CA SER A 229 20.00 -2.30 -11.23
C SER A 229 19.91 -0.91 -11.85
N GLU A 230 19.94 -0.86 -13.17
CA GLU A 230 19.45 0.28 -13.94
C GLU A 230 17.93 0.18 -14.12
N ALA A 231 17.32 1.11 -14.86
CA ALA A 231 15.87 1.21 -14.98
C ALA A 231 15.19 0.02 -15.71
N ASP A 232 15.94 -0.84 -16.41
CA ASP A 232 15.41 -2.07 -17.03
C ASP A 232 15.22 -3.24 -16.05
N GLY A 233 15.73 -3.11 -14.82
CA GLY A 233 15.68 -4.18 -13.82
C GLY A 233 16.78 -5.23 -14.01
N ILE A 234 16.89 -6.15 -13.05
CA ILE A 234 17.71 -7.36 -13.14
C ILE A 234 16.82 -8.59 -13.29
N SER A 235 17.23 -9.55 -14.12
CA SER A 235 16.45 -10.77 -14.40
C SER A 235 16.68 -11.92 -13.39
N ILE A 236 17.42 -11.66 -12.31
CA ILE A 236 17.73 -12.64 -11.26
C ILE A 236 16.50 -12.92 -10.37
N ASP A 237 15.64 -11.93 -10.20
CA ASP A 237 14.43 -12.03 -9.38
C ASP A 237 13.28 -11.19 -9.96
N TRP A 238 12.04 -11.59 -9.64
CA TRP A 238 10.82 -11.01 -10.21
C TRP A 238 9.83 -10.68 -9.10
N TYR A 239 9.28 -9.47 -9.17
CA TYR A 239 8.22 -9.02 -8.27
C TYR A 239 7.01 -8.59 -9.10
N ARG A 240 5.83 -9.16 -8.79
CA ARG A 240 4.56 -8.88 -9.47
C ARG A 240 4.65 -8.97 -11.00
N GLY A 241 5.33 -10.02 -11.48
CA GLY A 241 5.46 -10.31 -12.91
C GLY A 241 6.42 -9.39 -13.68
N GLN A 242 7.23 -8.58 -12.98
CA GLN A 242 8.25 -7.74 -13.58
C GLN A 242 9.61 -7.98 -12.91
N PRO A 243 10.73 -7.79 -13.64
CA PRO A 243 12.07 -7.84 -13.05
C PRO A 243 12.21 -6.88 -11.86
N VAL A 244 12.92 -7.32 -10.82
CA VAL A 244 13.23 -6.47 -9.67
C VAL A 244 14.13 -5.31 -10.11
N GLY A 245 13.89 -4.11 -9.58
CA GLY A 245 14.62 -2.89 -9.94
C GLY A 245 14.13 -2.18 -11.19
N ARG A 246 13.16 -2.76 -11.92
CA ARG A 246 12.60 -2.16 -13.12
C ARG A 246 11.78 -0.91 -12.81
N LEU A 247 11.95 0.16 -13.60
CA LEU A 247 11.10 1.33 -13.54
C LEU A 247 9.71 1.03 -14.11
N LEU A 248 8.67 1.39 -13.36
CA LEU A 248 7.27 1.29 -13.75
C LEU A 248 6.69 2.70 -13.87
N ALA A 249 5.97 2.95 -14.96
CA ALA A 249 5.16 4.15 -15.15
C ALA A 249 3.67 3.78 -15.13
N ALA A 250 2.87 4.50 -14.34
CA ALA A 250 1.45 4.19 -14.17
C ALA A 250 0.58 5.44 -14.04
N GLN A 251 -0.71 5.27 -14.32
CA GLN A 251 -1.76 6.20 -13.90
C GLN A 251 -2.75 5.48 -12.98
N TRP A 252 -3.35 6.22 -12.04
CA TRP A 252 -4.42 5.69 -11.21
C TRP A 252 -5.67 5.47 -12.08
N ASP A 253 -6.12 4.22 -12.18
CA ASP A 253 -7.37 3.86 -12.83
C ASP A 253 -8.47 3.91 -11.77
N GLY A 254 -9.18 5.04 -11.76
CA GLY A 254 -10.23 5.32 -10.80
C GLY A 254 -11.47 4.44 -10.99
N PRO A 255 -12.49 4.61 -10.14
CA PRO A 255 -13.73 3.84 -10.27
C PRO A 255 -14.39 4.12 -11.63
N SER A 256 -14.40 3.10 -12.49
CA SER A 256 -15.17 3.07 -13.74
C SER A 256 -16.38 2.15 -13.57
N ALA A 257 -17.45 2.39 -14.33
CA ALA A 257 -18.77 1.78 -14.14
C ALA A 257 -18.84 0.25 -14.39
N GLY A 258 -17.71 -0.48 -14.48
CA GLY A 258 -17.71 -1.90 -14.79
C GLY A 258 -16.45 -2.67 -14.37
N SER A 259 -16.56 -3.39 -13.25
CA SER A 259 -15.94 -4.69 -12.90
C SER A 259 -14.58 -4.77 -12.18
N HIS A 260 -13.77 -3.72 -12.02
CA HIS A 260 -12.51 -3.83 -11.28
C HIS A 260 -12.39 -2.77 -10.17
N ARG A 261 -11.84 -3.17 -9.01
CA ARG A 261 -11.52 -2.25 -7.92
C ARG A 261 -10.42 -1.28 -8.39
N PRO A 262 -10.49 0.02 -8.04
CA PRO A 262 -9.48 1.00 -8.43
C PRO A 262 -8.06 0.57 -8.06
N ALA A 263 -7.12 0.80 -8.97
CA ALA A 263 -5.71 0.44 -8.82
C ALA A 263 -4.82 1.25 -9.77
N PHE A 264 -3.50 1.18 -9.57
CA PHE A 264 -2.55 1.69 -10.55
C PHE A 264 -2.52 0.80 -11.78
N LYS A 265 -2.75 1.39 -12.95
CA LYS A 265 -2.55 0.74 -14.24
C LYS A 265 -1.18 1.11 -14.79
N VAL A 266 -0.33 0.11 -14.92
CA VAL A 266 1.01 0.26 -15.51
C VAL A 266 0.85 0.53 -17.01
N LEU A 267 1.42 1.63 -17.47
CA LEU A 267 1.40 2.09 -18.86
C LEU A 267 2.65 1.69 -19.64
N GLY A 268 3.78 1.50 -18.93
CA GLY A 268 5.06 1.12 -19.52
C GLY A 268 6.08 0.71 -18.47
N THR A 269 7.06 -0.10 -18.90
CA THR A 269 8.12 -0.63 -18.03
C THR A 269 9.44 -0.82 -18.80
N SER A 270 10.44 0.02 -18.55
CA SER A 270 11.82 -0.06 -19.10
C SER A 270 12.60 1.22 -18.78
N ALA A 271 13.87 1.27 -19.14
CA ALA A 271 14.66 2.50 -19.16
C ALA A 271 14.17 3.50 -20.20
N GLU A 272 13.70 3.04 -21.36
CA GLU A 272 13.11 3.87 -22.41
C GLU A 272 11.75 3.31 -22.81
N MET A 273 10.68 4.11 -22.65
CA MET A 273 9.32 3.67 -22.91
C MET A 273 8.49 4.77 -23.57
N THR A 274 7.64 4.36 -24.52
CA THR A 274 6.51 5.17 -24.98
C THR A 274 5.26 4.76 -24.21
N ILE A 275 4.62 5.70 -23.53
CA ILE A 275 3.38 5.47 -22.78
C ILE A 275 2.22 6.23 -23.42
N THR A 276 1.03 5.63 -23.41
CA THR A 276 -0.21 6.31 -23.77
C THR A 276 -1.01 6.55 -22.50
N ALA A 277 -1.34 7.81 -22.20
CA ALA A 277 -2.12 8.13 -21.01
C ALA A 277 -3.57 7.63 -21.14
N ILE A 278 -4.08 7.00 -20.09
CA ILE A 278 -5.46 6.47 -20.04
C ILE A 278 -6.45 7.47 -19.45
N THR A 279 -5.96 8.46 -18.68
CA THR A 279 -6.79 9.48 -18.03
C THR A 279 -6.11 10.84 -18.12
N ASN A 280 -6.91 11.90 -17.99
CA ASN A 280 -6.40 13.25 -17.74
C ASN A 280 -5.98 13.32 -16.27
N GLY A 281 -4.70 13.12 -15.98
CA GLY A 281 -4.27 12.92 -14.61
C GLY A 281 -2.76 12.76 -14.41
N PRO A 282 -2.32 12.74 -13.14
CA PRO A 282 -0.92 12.66 -12.78
C PRO A 282 -0.28 11.34 -13.24
N LEU A 283 0.98 11.42 -13.68
CA LEU A 283 1.85 10.26 -13.88
C LEU A 283 2.48 9.86 -12.55
N PHE A 284 2.55 8.55 -12.30
CA PHE A 284 3.23 7.99 -11.15
C PHE A 284 4.37 7.08 -11.59
N LEU A 285 5.49 7.16 -10.88
CA LEU A 285 6.66 6.32 -11.10
C LEU A 285 6.97 5.50 -9.86
N ARG A 286 7.47 4.27 -10.06
CA ARG A 286 7.91 3.38 -8.99
C ARG A 286 9.03 2.46 -9.48
N VAL A 287 9.99 2.16 -8.62
CA VAL A 287 10.95 1.06 -8.87
C VAL A 287 10.33 -0.25 -8.38
N ASN A 288 10.36 -1.29 -9.20
CA ASN A 288 9.73 -2.57 -8.89
C ASN A 288 10.54 -3.34 -7.83
N LEU A 289 10.25 -3.06 -6.55
CA LEU A 289 10.87 -3.69 -5.39
C LEU A 289 9.79 -4.18 -4.43
N GLN A 290 10.04 -5.33 -3.81
CA GLN A 290 9.23 -5.81 -2.70
C GLN A 290 9.32 -4.80 -1.54
N PRO A 291 8.25 -4.61 -0.74
CA PRO A 291 8.25 -3.56 0.28
C PRO A 291 9.41 -3.66 1.29
N TRP A 292 9.81 -4.86 1.69
CA TRP A 292 10.95 -5.02 2.60
C TRP A 292 12.30 -4.66 1.98
N GLN A 293 12.47 -4.83 0.67
CA GLN A 293 13.71 -4.49 -0.05
C GLN A 293 13.91 -2.97 -0.20
N GLN A 294 12.82 -2.21 -0.22
CA GLN A 294 12.85 -0.74 -0.31
C GLN A 294 13.65 -0.10 0.83
N LYS A 295 13.75 -0.76 2.00
CA LYS A 295 14.51 -0.28 3.17
C LYS A 295 16.01 -0.13 2.93
N SER A 296 16.57 -0.87 1.97
CA SER A 296 18.02 -0.96 1.75
C SER A 296 18.49 -0.25 0.48
N ALA A 297 17.57 0.39 -0.26
CA ALA A 297 17.88 1.01 -1.53
C ALA A 297 18.40 2.45 -1.33
N CYS A 298 19.70 2.68 -1.57
CA CYS A 298 20.36 3.96 -1.26
C CYS A 298 20.72 4.83 -2.49
N LYS A 299 20.25 4.49 -3.70
CA LYS A 299 20.57 5.25 -4.93
C LYS A 299 19.33 5.50 -5.79
N ASP A 300 19.16 6.73 -6.25
CA ASP A 300 17.98 7.17 -6.99
C ASP A 300 18.12 7.00 -8.51
N LEU A 301 16.98 6.84 -9.19
CA LEU A 301 16.89 6.93 -10.64
C LEU A 301 16.43 8.34 -11.03
N THR A 302 16.84 8.84 -12.19
CA THR A 302 16.32 10.07 -12.79
C THR A 302 15.50 9.73 -14.01
N ALA A 303 14.22 10.09 -14.01
CA ALA A 303 13.32 9.96 -15.15
C ALA A 303 13.16 11.31 -15.86
N SER A 304 13.12 11.30 -17.19
CA SER A 304 12.94 12.47 -18.05
C SER A 304 11.79 12.23 -19.02
N LEU A 305 10.85 13.17 -19.12
CA LEU A 305 9.67 13.07 -19.98
C LEU A 305 9.77 14.06 -21.15
N ALA A 306 9.43 13.57 -22.35
CA ALA A 306 9.24 14.35 -23.57
C ALA A 306 7.94 13.93 -24.27
N ILE A 307 7.36 14.81 -25.09
CA ILE A 307 6.24 14.45 -25.96
C ILE A 307 6.78 13.70 -27.17
N HIS A 308 6.07 12.65 -27.59
CA HIS A 308 6.34 11.97 -28.84
C HIS A 308 5.62 12.73 -29.96
N ASP A 309 6.39 13.31 -30.89
CA ASP A 309 5.87 13.87 -32.15
C ASP A 309 5.48 12.76 -33.14
#